data_AF-A0A3A2HWS7-F1
#
_entry.id   AF-A0A3A2HWS7-F1
#
_cell.length_a   1.000
_cell.length_b   1.000
_cell.length_c   1.000
_cell.angle_alpha   90.00
_cell.angle_beta   90.00
_cell.angle_gamma   90.00
#
_symmetry.space_group_name_H-M   'P 1'
#
loop_
_entity.id
_entity.type
_entity.pdbx_description
1 polymer ?
#
loop_
_entity_poly.entity_id
_entity_poly.type
_entity_poly.pdbx_seq_one_letter_code
_entity_poly.pdbx_strand_id
1 'polypeptide(L)'
;MKSKLPDPLANEMAQDFESGRGEIKDNTLNAVVTSPLFRRRVVKIKKGKGSFSRKEKHRGKESYSKCSLMWILNRFLILSPSKLAS
;
A
#
# COMPACT_ATOMS: atom_id res chain seq x y z
N MET A 1 -2.87 31.67 -34.68
CA MET A 1 -3.57 31.70 -33.38
C MET A 1 -3.13 30.46 -32.60
N LYS A 2 -2.45 30.61 -31.46
CA LYS A 2 -2.00 29.47 -30.64
C LYS A 2 -3.18 29.07 -29.75
N SER A 3 -3.78 27.91 -30.01
CA SER A 3 -4.74 27.30 -29.08
C SER A 3 -3.99 26.97 -27.78
N LYS A 4 -4.51 27.44 -26.64
CA LYS A 4 -3.98 27.02 -25.35
C LYS A 4 -4.38 25.55 -25.15
N LEU A 5 -3.38 24.68 -25.00
CA LEU A 5 -3.59 23.31 -24.54
C LEU A 5 -4.12 23.38 -23.08
N PRO A 6 -5.04 22.50 -22.66
CA PRO A 6 -5.49 22.46 -21.27
C PRO A 6 -4.30 22.10 -20.37
N ASP A 7 -4.17 22.79 -19.23
CA ASP A 7 -3.08 22.58 -18.29
C ASP A 7 -3.12 21.13 -17.74
N PRO A 8 -2.06 20.33 -17.90
CA PRO A 8 -2.07 18.90 -17.58
C PRO A 8 -2.21 18.60 -16.08
N LEU A 9 -2.00 19.60 -15.20
CA LEU A 9 -2.11 19.47 -13.75
C LEU A 9 -3.56 19.57 -13.24
N ALA A 10 -4.49 20.09 -14.03
CA ALA A 10 -5.89 20.24 -13.62
C ALA A 10 -6.68 18.92 -13.70
N ASN A 11 -6.26 18.02 -14.60
CA ASN A 11 -6.99 16.80 -14.92
C ASN A 11 -6.85 15.70 -13.85
N GLU A 12 -5.91 15.83 -12.92
CA GLU A 12 -5.73 14.86 -11.84
C GLU A 12 -6.56 15.18 -10.58
N MET A 13 -7.10 16.40 -10.46
CA MET A 13 -7.83 16.82 -9.27
C MET A 13 -9.33 16.48 -9.30
N ALA A 14 -9.89 16.19 -10.48
CA ALA A 14 -11.30 15.92 -10.68
C ALA A 14 -11.54 14.41 -10.83
N GLN A 15 -11.46 13.68 -9.73
CA GLN A 15 -12.09 12.37 -9.64
C GLN A 15 -13.52 12.58 -9.14
N ASP A 16 -14.50 12.36 -10.02
CA ASP A 16 -15.91 12.46 -9.68
C ASP A 16 -16.25 11.40 -8.62
N PHE A 17 -16.68 11.86 -7.44
CA PHE A 17 -17.04 10.99 -6.33
C PHE A 17 -18.55 10.98 -6.12
N GLU A 18 -19.17 9.82 -6.31
CA GLU A 18 -20.58 9.62 -6.03
C GLU A 18 -20.81 9.51 -4.52
N SER A 19 -21.48 10.52 -3.95
CA SER A 19 -21.71 10.62 -2.50
C SER A 19 -22.92 9.83 -2.00
N GLY A 20 -23.79 9.35 -2.91
CA GLY A 20 -25.00 8.58 -2.58
C GLY A 20 -26.08 9.41 -1.86
N ARG A 21 -25.97 10.74 -1.90
CA ARG A 21 -26.87 11.71 -1.24
C ARG A 21 -27.88 12.35 -2.19
N GLY A 22 -27.81 12.03 -3.50
CA GLY A 22 -28.57 12.70 -4.54
C GLY A 22 -28.08 14.14 -4.76
N GLU A 23 -28.96 14.99 -5.28
CA GLU A 23 -28.66 16.41 -5.53
C GLU A 23 -28.52 17.19 -4.21
N ILE A 24 -27.34 17.77 -3.99
CA ILE A 24 -27.05 18.59 -2.80
C ILE A 24 -27.49 20.03 -3.08
N LYS A 25 -28.52 20.50 -2.37
CA LYS A 25 -29.10 21.85 -2.60
C LYS A 25 -28.46 22.96 -1.78
N ASP A 26 -28.04 22.64 -0.55
CA ASP A 26 -27.54 23.64 0.40
C ASP A 26 -26.01 23.60 0.49
N ASN A 27 -25.46 22.88 1.49
CA ASN A 27 -24.03 22.86 1.77
C ASN A 27 -23.37 21.56 1.27
N THR A 28 -22.46 21.72 0.31
CA THR A 28 -21.66 20.64 -0.27
C THR A 28 -20.73 20.00 0.76
N LEU A 29 -19.98 20.77 1.55
CA LEU A 29 -19.02 20.23 2.52
C LEU A 29 -19.71 19.36 3.58
N ASN A 30 -20.86 19.81 4.10
CA ASN A 30 -21.63 19.03 5.07
C ASN A 30 -22.07 17.70 4.48
N ALA A 31 -22.51 17.71 3.22
CA ALA A 31 -22.91 16.50 2.51
C ALA A 31 -21.71 15.59 2.21
N VAL A 32 -20.51 16.12 1.93
CA VAL A 32 -19.35 15.25 1.74
C VAL A 32 -18.87 14.68 3.08
N VAL A 33 -18.71 15.50 4.13
CA VAL A 33 -18.19 15.10 5.46
C VAL A 33 -18.99 13.96 6.08
N THR A 34 -20.30 13.97 5.88
CA THR A 34 -21.18 12.94 6.44
C THR A 34 -21.32 11.72 5.53
N SER A 35 -20.76 11.74 4.31
CA SER A 35 -20.85 10.65 3.33
C SER A 35 -19.93 9.47 3.69
N PRO A 36 -20.05 8.29 3.02
CA PRO A 36 -19.19 7.14 3.27
C PRO A 36 -17.69 7.40 3.08
N LEU A 37 -17.33 8.45 2.32
CA LEU A 37 -15.95 8.84 2.07
C LEU A 37 -15.19 9.12 3.37
N PHE A 38 -15.79 9.92 4.26
CA PHE A 38 -15.16 10.42 5.48
C PHE A 38 -15.57 9.62 6.73
N ARG A 39 -15.80 8.31 6.56
CA ARG A 39 -16.07 7.43 7.70
C ARG A 39 -14.82 7.18 8.53
N ARG A 40 -15.00 7.07 9.85
CA ARG A 40 -13.95 6.61 10.78
C ARG A 40 -13.49 5.21 10.40
N ARG A 41 -12.21 5.05 10.07
CA ARG A 41 -11.61 3.73 9.82
C ARG A 41 -11.14 3.12 11.13
N VAL A 42 -11.56 1.90 11.42
CA VAL A 42 -11.10 1.13 12.58
C VAL A 42 -10.06 0.12 12.10
N VAL A 43 -8.85 0.19 12.66
CA VAL A 43 -7.79 -0.78 12.38
C VAL A 43 -7.93 -1.97 13.31
N LYS A 44 -7.81 -3.18 12.76
CA LYS A 44 -7.76 -4.39 13.59
C LYS A 44 -6.48 -4.39 14.42
N ILE A 45 -6.62 -4.39 15.73
CA ILE A 45 -5.48 -4.43 16.65
C ILE A 45 -4.76 -5.78 16.57
N LYS A 46 -3.44 -5.80 16.83
CA LYS A 46 -2.61 -7.01 16.73
C LYS A 46 -2.74 -7.93 17.95
N LYS A 47 -3.01 -7.38 19.13
CA LYS A 47 -3.14 -8.11 20.41
C LYS A 47 -4.29 -7.51 21.24
N GLY A 48 -4.92 -8.30 22.11
CA GLY A 48 -6.01 -7.86 22.98
C GLY A 48 -7.43 -8.21 22.46
N LYS A 49 -8.46 -7.52 22.97
CA LYS A 49 -9.87 -7.80 22.64
C LYS A 49 -10.15 -7.50 21.17
N GLY A 50 -10.66 -8.50 20.44
CA GLY A 50 -10.94 -8.37 19.01
C GLY A 50 -9.72 -8.54 18.09
N SER A 51 -8.55 -8.87 18.64
CA SER A 51 -7.35 -9.16 17.83
C SER A 51 -7.34 -10.57 17.24
N PHE A 52 -8.11 -11.50 17.81
CA PHE A 52 -8.10 -12.90 17.39
C PHE A 52 -8.51 -13.06 15.92
N SER A 53 -7.77 -13.90 15.19
CA SER A 53 -8.03 -14.25 13.80
C SER A 53 -7.91 -15.76 13.65
N ARG A 54 -8.96 -16.43 13.15
CA ARG A 54 -8.93 -17.88 12.93
C ARG A 54 -7.94 -18.30 11.83
N LYS A 55 -7.59 -17.37 10.94
CA LYS A 55 -6.61 -17.57 9.87
C LYS A 55 -5.47 -16.59 10.08
N GLU A 56 -4.27 -17.12 10.27
CA GLU A 56 -3.04 -16.34 10.28
C GLU A 56 -2.58 -16.00 8.85
N LYS A 57 -1.79 -14.93 8.71
CA LYS A 57 -1.27 -14.45 7.42
C LYS A 57 -0.46 -15.51 6.67
N HIS A 58 0.18 -16.43 7.39
CA HIS A 58 1.09 -17.44 6.85
C HIS A 58 0.68 -18.88 7.20
N ARG A 59 -0.62 -19.16 7.27
CA ARG A 59 -1.10 -20.53 7.52
C ARG A 59 -0.60 -21.46 6.40
N GLY A 60 0.24 -22.44 6.75
CA GLY A 60 0.83 -23.41 5.82
C GLY A 60 2.08 -22.94 5.06
N LYS A 61 2.69 -21.81 5.42
CA LYS A 61 3.98 -21.35 4.87
C LYS A 61 4.97 -21.13 6.01
N GLU A 62 6.14 -21.75 5.92
CA GLU A 62 7.22 -21.55 6.89
C GLU A 62 7.76 -20.12 6.81
N SER A 63 7.92 -19.48 7.97
CA SER A 63 8.45 -18.12 8.14
C SER A 63 9.85 -17.92 7.52
N TYR A 64 10.61 -19.01 7.36
CA TYR A 64 12.01 -18.99 6.94
C TYR A 64 12.24 -19.35 5.46
N SER A 65 11.20 -19.73 4.73
CA SER A 65 11.29 -20.16 3.32
C SER A 65 11.73 -19.06 2.33
N LYS A 66 11.90 -17.81 2.80
CA LYS A 66 12.39 -16.68 2.00
C LYS A 66 13.80 -16.21 2.34
N CYS A 67 14.43 -16.74 3.38
CA CYS A 67 15.87 -16.56 3.57
C CYS A 67 16.56 -17.62 2.72
N SER A 68 16.64 -17.35 1.42
CA SER A 68 17.42 -18.16 0.49
C SER A 68 18.82 -18.37 1.06
N LEU A 69 19.11 -19.59 1.52
CA LEU A 69 20.44 -20.05 1.94
C LEU A 69 21.52 -19.72 0.86
N MET A 70 21.07 -19.49 -0.36
CA MET A 70 21.87 -19.13 -1.54
C MET A 70 22.59 -17.77 -1.42
N TRP A 71 22.15 -16.86 -0.53
CA TRP A 71 22.88 -15.59 -0.25
C TRP A 71 24.16 -15.84 0.58
N ILE A 72 24.15 -16.83 1.49
CA ILE A 72 25.29 -17.12 2.37
C ILE A 72 26.34 -17.90 1.58
N LEU A 73 25.88 -18.82 0.72
CA LEU A 73 26.76 -19.67 -0.08
C LEU A 73 27.42 -18.93 -1.26
N ASN A 74 26.75 -17.95 -1.89
CA ASN A 74 27.37 -17.15 -2.97
C ASN A 74 28.48 -16.20 -2.49
N ARG A 75 28.68 -16.00 -1.18
CA ARG A 75 29.78 -15.18 -0.64
C ARG A 75 31.03 -15.99 -0.27
N PHE A 76 30.89 -17.28 0.01
CA PHE A 76 32.04 -18.14 0.35
C PHE A 76 32.73 -18.73 -0.90
N LEU A 77 32.02 -18.84 -2.02
CA LEU A 77 32.53 -19.44 -3.25
C LEU A 77 33.16 -18.44 -4.25
N ILE A 78 33.17 -17.14 -3.94
CA ILE A 78 33.78 -16.08 -4.77
C ILE A 78 34.82 -15.29 -3.96
N LEU A 79 35.78 -16.00 -3.36
CA LEU A 79 37.06 -15.42 -2.97
C LEU A 79 38.15 -16.46 -3.23
N SER A 80 38.57 -16.54 -4.48
CA SER A 80 39.75 -17.31 -4.88
C SER A 80 41.00 -16.68 -4.23
N PRO A 81 41.79 -17.41 -3.42
CA PRO A 81 43.09 -16.93 -2.96
C PRO A 81 44.13 -17.16 -4.07
N SER A 82 44.04 -16.41 -5.18
CA SER A 82 45.13 -16.36 -6.16
C SER A 82 46.09 -15.24 -5.77
N LYS A 83 47.06 -15.56 -4.89
CA LYS A 83 48.38 -14.90 -4.79
C LYS A 83 49.14 -15.45 -3.57
N LEU A 84 49.72 -16.63 -3.70
CA LEU A 84 50.90 -17.03 -2.93
C LEU A 84 51.74 -17.97 -3.81
N ALA A 85 52.52 -17.36 -4.70
CA ALA A 85 53.63 -18.01 -5.38
C ALA A 85 54.83 -17.07 -5.24
N SER A 86 55.76 -17.43 -4.36
CA SER A 86 57.19 -17.09 -4.40
C SER A 86 57.95 -18.31 -3.92
#